data_AF-A0A6F8YYE7-F1
#
_entry.id   AF-A0A6F8YYE7-F1
#
_cell.length_a   1.000
_cell.length_b   1.000
_cell.length_c   1.000
_cell.angle_alpha   90.00
_cell.angle_beta   90.00
_cell.angle_gamma   90.00
#
_symmetry.space_group_name_H-M   'P 1'
#
loop_
_entity.id
_entity.type
_entity.pdbx_description
1 polymer ?
#
loop_
_entity_poly.entity_id
_entity_poly.type
_entity_poly.pdbx_seq_one_letter_code
_entity_poly.pdbx_strand_id
1 'polypeptide(L)'
;MGFEDLMEHVARGFELIGVAVLVTGLVWSVAVAVRLWRGAGGRRAYQALRELFGGALLLGLEVLVAADLIRTVAVAPTLEGVAVLGLIVLIRTFLSFSLQVEIEGVPPWRRALTSGATVLSRAAAPAHSPSPGAAKHSD
;
A
#
# COMPACT_ATOMS: atom_id res chain seq x y z
N MET A 1 15.93 -4.12 34.79
CA MET A 1 15.18 -4.25 33.53
C MET A 1 16.20 -4.53 32.45
N GLY A 2 16.13 -5.69 31.80
CA GLY A 2 17.08 -6.05 30.75
C GLY A 2 16.82 -5.23 29.48
N PHE A 3 17.83 -5.17 28.60
CA PHE A 3 17.67 -4.60 27.26
C PHE A 3 16.60 -5.35 26.45
N GLU A 4 16.51 -6.66 26.64
CA GLU A 4 15.48 -7.53 26.05
C GLU A 4 14.06 -7.11 26.46
N ASP A 5 13.81 -6.89 27.75
CA ASP A 5 12.50 -6.45 28.27
C ASP A 5 12.06 -5.10 27.69
N LEU A 6 13.02 -4.17 27.56
CA LEU A 6 12.76 -2.84 27.00
C LEU A 6 12.40 -2.94 25.52
N MET A 7 13.17 -3.71 24.75
CA MET A 7 12.94 -3.89 23.32
C MET A 7 11.63 -4.62 23.04
N GLU A 8 11.24 -5.56 23.91
CA GLU A 8 9.93 -6.22 23.80
C GLU A 8 8.77 -5.24 24.05
N HIS A 9 8.87 -4.35 25.04
CA HIS A 9 7.85 -3.32 25.28
C HIS A 9 7.74 -2.34 24.11
N VAL A 10 8.87 -1.93 23.55
CA VAL A 10 8.90 -1.05 22.37
C VAL A 10 8.24 -1.75 21.18
N ALA A 11 8.63 -2.99 20.87
CA ALA A 11 8.04 -3.76 19.77
C ALA A 11 6.53 -3.90 19.92
N ARG A 12 6.06 -4.23 21.13
CA ARG A 12 4.63 -4.35 21.44
C ARG A 12 3.89 -3.01 21.29
N GLY A 13 4.55 -1.89 21.61
CA GLY A 13 4.03 -0.55 21.35
C GLY A 13 3.79 -0.29 19.85
N PHE A 14 4.79 -0.57 19.00
CA PHE A 14 4.65 -0.45 17.54
C PHE A 14 3.55 -1.37 17.00
N GLU A 15 3.48 -2.60 17.50
CA GLU A 15 2.44 -3.56 17.12
C GLU A 15 1.03 -3.00 17.41
N LEU A 16 0.81 -2.48 18.62
CA LEU A 16 -0.46 -1.88 19.02
C LEU A 16 -0.82 -0.67 18.15
N ILE A 17 0.15 0.20 17.83
CA ILE A 17 -0.09 1.36 16.97
C ILE A 17 -0.48 0.89 15.56
N GLY A 18 0.26 -0.06 14.99
CA GLY A 18 -0.02 -0.59 13.67
C GLY A 18 -1.42 -1.23 13.58
N VAL A 19 -1.79 -2.05 14.56
CA VAL A 19 -3.13 -2.63 14.68
C VAL A 19 -4.19 -1.55 14.82
N ALA A 20 -3.96 -0.53 15.65
CA ALA A 20 -4.89 0.58 15.84
C ALA A 20 -5.13 1.35 14.54
N VAL A 21 -4.09 1.62 13.76
CA VAL A 21 -4.19 2.27 12.43
C VAL A 21 -5.05 1.43 11.48
N LEU A 22 -4.81 0.12 11.40
CA LEU A 22 -5.59 -0.78 10.54
C LEU A 22 -7.06 -0.83 10.95
N VAL A 23 -7.34 -0.99 12.25
CA VAL A 23 -8.71 -1.08 12.77
C VAL A 23 -9.47 0.22 12.56
N THR A 24 -8.88 1.35 12.94
CA THR A 24 -9.52 2.67 12.78
C THR A 24 -9.74 3.02 11.31
N GLY A 25 -8.76 2.74 10.45
CA GLY A 25 -8.89 2.93 9.00
C GLY A 25 -9.97 2.06 8.37
N LEU A 26 -10.09 0.79 8.79
CA LEU A 26 -11.17 -0.10 8.35
C LEU A 26 -12.54 0.43 8.80
N VAL A 27 -12.70 0.76 10.08
CA VAL A 27 -13.98 1.29 10.61
C VAL A 27 -14.38 2.57 9.88
N TRP A 28 -13.43 3.48 9.67
CA TRP A 28 -13.67 4.74 8.97
C TRP A 28 -14.06 4.52 7.50
N SER A 29 -13.29 3.71 6.77
CA SER A 29 -13.55 3.41 5.37
C SER A 29 -14.91 2.73 5.15
N VAL A 30 -15.30 1.80 6.03
CA VAL A 30 -16.64 1.18 6.03
C VAL A 30 -17.72 2.21 6.32
N ALA A 31 -17.55 3.06 7.34
CA ALA A 31 -18.54 4.09 7.67
C ALA A 31 -18.80 5.04 6.49
N VAL A 32 -17.75 5.46 5.79
CA VAL A 32 -17.86 6.29 4.59
C VAL A 32 -18.53 5.52 3.44
N ALA A 33 -18.13 4.27 3.20
CA ALA A 33 -18.72 3.45 2.14
C ALA A 33 -20.22 3.21 2.35
N VAL A 34 -20.66 2.92 3.58
CA VAL A 34 -22.08 2.73 3.91
C VAL A 34 -22.87 4.02 3.68
N ARG A 35 -22.32 5.19 4.04
CA ARG A 35 -22.96 6.48 3.75
C ARG A 35 -23.10 6.71 2.25
N LEU A 36 -22.05 6.45 1.47
CA LEU A 36 -22.05 6.62 0.02
C LEU A 36 -22.96 5.62 -0.69
N TRP A 37 -23.11 4.41 -0.18
CA TRP A 37 -23.99 3.40 -0.76
C TRP A 37 -25.43 3.92 -0.86
N ARG A 38 -25.91 4.59 0.19
CA ARG A 38 -27.29 5.07 0.30
C ARG A 38 -27.63 6.21 -0.66
N GLY A 39 -26.64 6.99 -1.11
CA GLY A 39 -26.87 8.18 -1.94
C GLY A 39 -26.26 8.13 -3.35
N ALA A 40 -25.13 7.47 -3.53
CA ALA A 40 -24.31 7.56 -4.74
C ALA A 40 -24.12 6.21 -5.46
N GLY A 41 -24.67 5.12 -4.90
CA GLY A 41 -24.65 3.77 -5.45
C GLY A 41 -23.45 2.92 -5.00
N GLY A 42 -23.59 1.60 -5.13
CA GLY A 42 -22.60 0.62 -4.63
C GLY A 42 -21.20 0.74 -5.26
N ARG A 43 -21.11 1.17 -6.52
CA ARG A 43 -19.81 1.30 -7.22
C ARG A 43 -18.92 2.38 -6.60
N ARG A 44 -19.49 3.54 -6.24
CA ARG A 44 -18.76 4.62 -5.55
C ARG A 44 -18.44 4.25 -4.10
N ALA A 45 -19.36 3.58 -3.41
CA ALA A 45 -19.12 3.06 -2.06
C ALA A 45 -17.91 2.11 -2.03
N TYR A 46 -17.84 1.19 -2.99
CA TYR A 46 -16.72 0.25 -3.11
C TYR A 46 -15.39 0.94 -3.40
N GLN A 47 -15.36 1.91 -4.32
CA GLN A 47 -14.15 2.69 -4.60
C GLN A 47 -13.64 3.44 -3.37
N ALA A 48 -14.53 4.15 -2.66
CA ALA A 48 -14.18 4.88 -1.45
C ALA A 48 -13.67 3.97 -0.33
N LEU A 49 -14.31 2.80 -0.14
CA LEU A 49 -13.83 1.79 0.82
C LEU A 49 -12.39 1.40 0.51
N ARG A 50 -12.12 1.10 -0.76
CA ARG A 50 -10.83 0.56 -1.22
C ARG A 50 -9.71 1.59 -1.18
N GLU A 51 -9.99 2.84 -1.52
CA GLU A 51 -9.03 3.95 -1.42
C GLU A 51 -8.66 4.24 0.04
N LEU A 52 -9.67 4.39 0.91
CA LEU A 52 -9.44 4.72 2.32
C LEU A 52 -8.78 3.56 3.07
N PHE A 53 -9.26 2.34 2.89
CA PHE A 53 -8.67 1.16 3.51
C PHE A 53 -7.26 0.89 2.96
N GLY A 54 -7.04 1.10 1.66
CA GLY A 54 -5.72 0.95 1.04
C GLY A 54 -4.67 1.88 1.66
N GLY A 55 -5.02 3.14 1.94
CA GLY A 55 -4.15 4.08 2.63
C GLY A 55 -3.85 3.67 4.08
N ALA A 56 -4.87 3.24 4.83
CA ALA A 56 -4.69 2.73 6.19
C ALA A 56 -3.84 1.46 6.23
N LEU A 57 -4.01 0.57 5.24
CA LEU A 57 -3.20 -0.63 5.09
C LEU A 57 -1.73 -0.24 4.94
N LEU A 58 -1.37 0.60 3.96
CA LEU A 58 0.02 1.01 3.71
C LEU A 58 0.69 1.56 4.97
N LEU A 59 0.04 2.51 5.65
CA LEU A 59 0.55 3.10 6.89
C LEU A 59 0.68 2.06 8.01
N GLY A 60 -0.34 1.22 8.20
CA GLY A 60 -0.31 0.15 9.19
C GLY A 60 0.80 -0.86 8.91
N LEU A 61 1.07 -1.20 7.64
CA LEU A 61 2.15 -2.11 7.30
C LEU A 61 3.52 -1.50 7.61
N GLU A 62 3.75 -0.22 7.35
CA GLU A 62 5.02 0.46 7.70
C GLU A 62 5.32 0.35 9.20
N VAL A 63 4.32 0.61 10.04
CA VAL A 63 4.45 0.53 11.50
C VAL A 63 4.63 -0.92 11.97
N LEU A 64 3.86 -1.86 11.44
CA LEU A 64 3.94 -3.28 11.82
C LEU A 64 5.27 -3.92 11.39
N VAL A 65 5.81 -3.55 10.23
CA VAL A 65 7.14 -4.00 9.80
C VAL A 65 8.22 -3.51 10.75
N ALA A 66 8.12 -2.28 11.27
CA ALA A 66 9.05 -1.80 12.29
C ALA A 66 8.99 -2.64 13.58
N ALA A 67 7.79 -3.02 14.04
CA ALA A 67 7.62 -3.92 15.20
C ALA A 67 8.33 -5.27 15.00
N ASP A 68 8.16 -5.87 13.82
CA ASP A 68 8.76 -7.15 13.44
C ASP A 68 10.30 -7.08 13.37
N LEU A 69 10.85 -5.98 12.84
CA LEU A 69 12.29 -5.74 12.80
C LEU A 69 12.88 -5.57 14.20
N ILE A 70 12.23 -4.80 15.08
CA ILE A 70 12.67 -4.57 16.45
C ILE A 70 12.74 -5.89 17.23
N ARG A 71 11.68 -6.70 17.14
CA ARG A 71 11.59 -7.99 17.84
C ARG A 71 12.70 -8.96 17.41
N THR A 72 13.02 -9.00 16.13
CA THR A 72 13.97 -9.99 15.60
C THR A 72 15.43 -9.56 15.64
N VAL A 73 15.73 -8.27 15.49
CA VAL A 73 17.11 -7.77 15.56
C VAL A 73 17.59 -7.63 17.00
N ALA A 74 16.70 -7.32 17.95
CA ALA A 74 17.13 -6.90 19.29
C ALA A 74 16.91 -7.92 20.42
N VAL A 75 16.01 -8.89 20.28
CA VAL A 75 15.60 -9.74 21.41
C VAL A 75 16.11 -11.18 21.30
N ALA A 76 16.28 -11.74 20.09
CA ALA A 76 16.83 -13.08 19.94
C ALA A 76 17.42 -13.32 18.53
N PRO A 77 18.73 -13.09 18.31
CA PRO A 77 19.40 -13.52 17.08
C PRO A 77 19.56 -15.05 17.10
N THR A 78 18.45 -15.79 16.98
CA THR A 78 18.44 -17.24 16.82
C THR A 78 17.89 -17.58 15.43
N LEU A 79 18.47 -18.60 14.78
CA LEU A 79 18.04 -19.02 13.45
C LEU A 79 16.57 -19.46 13.42
N GLU A 80 16.07 -20.02 14.52
CA GLU A 80 14.67 -20.45 14.66
C GLU A 80 13.69 -19.27 14.72
N GLY A 81 14.02 -18.22 15.50
CA GLY A 81 13.22 -17.00 15.55
C GLY A 81 13.16 -16.27 14.19
N VAL A 82 14.29 -16.22 13.48
CA VAL A 82 14.35 -15.65 12.12
C VAL A 82 13.54 -16.50 11.12
N ALA A 83 13.57 -17.83 11.24
CA ALA A 83 12.81 -18.72 10.36
C ALA A 83 11.28 -18.57 10.55
N VAL A 84 10.81 -18.48 11.80
CA VAL A 84 9.39 -18.25 12.11
C VAL A 84 8.95 -16.87 11.61
N LEU A 85 9.76 -15.82 11.82
CA LEU A 85 9.47 -14.50 11.27
C LEU A 85 9.39 -14.52 9.74
N GLY A 86 10.39 -15.14 9.09
CA GLY A 86 10.42 -15.27 7.63
C GLY A 86 9.17 -15.96 7.09
N LEU A 87 8.69 -17.00 7.78
CA LEU A 87 7.45 -17.69 7.43
C LEU A 87 6.21 -16.79 7.58
N ILE A 88 6.10 -16.03 8.68
CA ILE A 88 4.99 -15.09 8.90
C ILE A 88 4.95 -14.00 7.81
N VAL A 89 6.11 -13.39 7.50
CA VAL A 89 6.23 -12.38 6.45
C VAL A 89 5.88 -12.96 5.07
N LEU A 90 6.28 -14.19 4.79
CA LEU A 90 6.00 -14.88 3.53
C LEU A 90 4.51 -15.18 3.37
N ILE A 91 3.86 -15.69 4.42
CA ILE A 91 2.40 -15.89 4.45
C ILE A 91 1.67 -14.57 4.22
N ARG A 92 2.07 -13.50 4.91
CA ARG A 92 1.47 -12.16 4.76
C ARG A 92 1.57 -11.66 3.31
N THR A 93 2.75 -11.78 2.73
CA THR A 93 3.01 -11.35 1.35
C THR A 93 2.15 -12.16 0.37
N PHE A 94 2.10 -13.48 0.54
CA PHE A 94 1.32 -14.36 -0.34
C PHE A 94 -0.19 -14.11 -0.23
N LEU A 95 -0.74 -13.98 0.97
CA LEU A 95 -2.18 -13.72 1.17
C LEU A 95 -2.59 -12.34 0.67
N SER A 96 -1.84 -11.28 1.00
CA SER A 96 -2.11 -9.95 0.46
C SER A 96 -2.01 -9.91 -1.07
N PHE A 97 -1.03 -10.61 -1.63
CA PHE A 97 -0.85 -10.74 -3.07
C PHE A 97 -2.04 -11.49 -3.72
N SER A 98 -2.46 -12.62 -3.16
CA SER A 98 -3.54 -13.45 -3.68
C SER A 98 -4.87 -12.68 -3.73
N LEU A 99 -5.19 -11.94 -2.67
CA LEU A 99 -6.38 -11.08 -2.62
C LEU A 99 -6.32 -9.94 -3.65
N GLN A 100 -5.16 -9.30 -3.86
CA GLN A 100 -5.01 -8.27 -4.90
C GLN A 100 -5.25 -8.83 -6.30
N VAL A 101 -4.73 -10.03 -6.59
CA VAL A 101 -4.91 -10.68 -7.89
C VAL A 101 -6.37 -11.04 -8.14
N GLU A 102 -7.07 -11.58 -7.14
CA GLU A 102 -8.49 -11.92 -7.26
C GLU A 102 -9.35 -10.68 -7.55
N ILE A 103 -9.11 -9.58 -6.83
CA ILE A 103 -9.91 -8.35 -6.97
C ILE A 103 -9.64 -7.65 -8.31
N GLU A 104 -8.40 -7.64 -8.79
CA GLU A 104 -8.00 -6.85 -9.95
C GLU A 104 -7.96 -7.67 -11.23
N GLY A 105 -8.00 -9.01 -11.14
CA GLY A 105 -7.88 -9.94 -12.26
C GLY A 105 -6.53 -9.87 -12.99
N VAL A 106 -5.62 -8.99 -12.57
CA VAL A 106 -4.34 -8.73 -13.24
C VAL A 106 -3.23 -8.66 -12.18
N PRO A 107 -2.20 -9.52 -12.28
CA PRO A 107 -1.12 -9.54 -11.31
C PRO A 107 -0.32 -8.23 -11.30
N PRO A 108 0.24 -7.83 -10.15
CA PRO A 108 0.86 -6.52 -9.96
C PRO A 108 2.08 -6.28 -10.88
N TRP A 109 2.84 -7.32 -11.23
CA TRP A 109 3.94 -7.19 -12.19
C TRP A 109 3.47 -6.82 -13.60
N ARG A 110 2.27 -7.24 -14.02
CA ARG A 110 1.69 -6.82 -15.31
C ARG A 110 1.36 -5.33 -15.31
N ARG A 111 0.88 -4.79 -14.19
CA ARG A 111 0.61 -3.35 -14.03
C ARG A 111 1.89 -2.52 -14.09
N ALA A 112 2.93 -2.96 -13.39
CA ALA A 112 4.23 -2.29 -13.40
C ALA A 112 4.81 -2.20 -14.82
N LEU A 113 4.66 -3.27 -15.62
CA LEU A 113 5.08 -3.29 -17.02
C LEU A 113 4.27 -2.32 -17.91
N THR A 114 2.94 -2.26 -17.74
CA THR A 114 2.11 -1.29 -18.50
C THR A 114 2.40 0.16 -18.12
N SER A 115 2.58 0.47 -16.83
CA SER A 115 2.93 1.83 -16.39
C SER A 115 4.32 2.23 -16.89
N GLY A 116 5.31 1.35 -16.80
CA GLY A 116 6.66 1.59 -17.33
C GLY A 116 6.65 1.83 -18.84
N ALA A 117 5.89 1.02 -19.59
CA ALA A 117 5.72 1.20 -21.04
C ALA A 117 5.09 2.56 -21.40
N THR A 118 4.12 3.04 -20.61
CA THR A 118 3.52 4.38 -20.83
C THR A 118 4.44 5.55 -20.49
N VAL A 119 5.34 5.39 -19.51
CA VAL A 119 6.35 6.42 -19.18
C VAL A 119 7.44 6.45 -20.24
N LEU A 120 7.91 5.29 -20.69
CA LEU A 120 8.89 5.17 -21.77
C LEU A 120 8.33 5.67 -23.11
N SER A 121 7.08 5.37 -23.44
CA SER A 121 6.45 5.87 -24.67
C SER A 121 6.21 7.38 -24.64
N ARG A 122 5.94 7.96 -23.47
CA ARG A 122 5.82 9.42 -23.28
C ARG A 122 7.20 10.11 -23.33
N ALA A 123 8.25 9.45 -22.86
CA ALA A 123 9.63 9.96 -22.96
C ALA A 123 10.21 9.79 -24.38
N ALA A 124 9.83 8.74 -25.11
CA ALA A 124 10.20 8.48 -26.49
C ALA A 124 9.28 9.17 -27.52
N ALA A 125 8.20 9.82 -27.06
CA ALA A 125 7.35 10.62 -27.92
C ALA A 125 8.22 11.75 -28.52
N PRO A 126 8.33 11.84 -29.86
CA PRO A 126 9.10 12.89 -30.49
C PRO A 126 8.55 14.23 -30.02
N ALA A 127 9.42 15.10 -29.52
CA ALA A 127 9.10 16.51 -29.32
C ALA A 127 8.88 17.15 -30.70
N HIS A 128 7.75 16.87 -31.33
CA HIS A 128 7.32 17.55 -32.54
C HIS A 128 6.82 18.95 -32.16
N SER A 129 7.78 19.86 -32.01
CA SER A 129 7.66 21.18 -32.65
C SER A 129 8.09 20.95 -34.09
N PRO A 130 7.33 21.31 -35.16
CA PRO A 130 7.35 22.70 -35.68
C PRO A 130 6.09 23.14 -36.50
N SER A 131 5.57 24.37 -36.37
CA SER A 131 5.89 25.62 -37.13
C SER A 131 4.88 25.91 -38.28
N PRO A 132 5.10 26.88 -39.18
CA PRO A 132 4.93 28.34 -39.05
C PRO A 132 3.95 28.93 -40.10
N GLY A 133 3.34 30.08 -39.81
CA GLY A 133 2.83 31.01 -40.83
C GLY A 133 1.35 30.88 -41.24
N ALA A 134 0.51 31.78 -40.70
CA ALA A 134 -0.65 32.30 -41.43
C ALA A 134 -0.45 33.83 -41.53
N ALA A 135 -0.32 34.27 -42.77
CA ALA A 135 -0.02 35.63 -43.17
C ALA A 135 -1.20 36.60 -42.95
N LYS A 136 -0.86 37.87 -42.72
CA LYS A 136 -1.45 39.06 -43.37
C LYS A 136 -2.97 39.31 -43.19
N HIS A 137 -3.31 40.24 -42.31
CA HIS A 137 -4.43 41.17 -42.45
C HIS A 137 -3.92 42.53 -41.92
N SER A 138 -3.56 43.46 -42.81
CA SER A 138 -4.44 44.54 -43.30
C SER A 138 -4.83 45.48 -42.15
N ASP A 139 -4.07 46.57 -42.01
CA ASP A 139 -4.55 47.95 -41.83
C ASP A 139 -3.39 48.92 -42.11
#